data_AF-F0T8U5-F1
#
_entry.id   AF-F0T8U5-F1
#
_cell.length_a   1.000
_cell.length_b   1.000
_cell.length_c   1.000
_cell.angle_alpha   90.00
_cell.angle_beta   90.00
_cell.angle_gamma   90.00
#
_symmetry.space_group_name_H-M   'P 1'
#
loop_
_entity.id
_entity.type
_entity.pdbx_description
1 polymer ?
#
loop_
_entity_poly.entity_id
_entity_poly.type
_entity_poly.pdbx_seq_one_letter_code
_entity_poly.pdbx_strand_id
1 'polypeptide(L)'
;MDIKEIKSFELTPFTKMSASIYGVLGFVAAVVILVAMVIVQVTGVASEIGSFNVITGIGIPLIILLPILGFFSTIAVSFFSVILYNALVPRLGGIKLGMNGNEIEKIPEVSFALILAAISAIWAFIVGLTLAAVASPILSIIGSTPDATGIAANFTNITGSAIPTGTNFGAIGIILSVALIIGLPILAFVLTFISNAFFAIFYNYIVTRVAKINIEFASIRESLHEIKHIPVLPTALAVALVYLIMGIITGLLSHNYTEFISNFILYFIETALIAILYNYLAPKIGTVKLDLE
;
A
#
# COMPACT_ATOMS: atom_id res chain seq x y z
N MET A 1 -11.31 14.35 -26.77
CA MET A 1 -10.75 13.71 -25.57
C MET A 1 -11.63 14.12 -24.40
N ASP A 2 -12.28 13.16 -23.77
CA ASP A 2 -13.23 13.43 -22.69
C ASP A 2 -12.49 13.29 -21.36
N ILE A 3 -12.39 14.37 -20.58
CA ILE A 3 -11.73 14.32 -19.27
C ILE A 3 -12.83 14.13 -18.24
N LYS A 4 -12.87 12.96 -17.62
CA LYS A 4 -13.80 12.66 -16.54
C LYS A 4 -13.10 12.73 -15.19
N GLU A 5 -13.69 13.43 -14.25
CA GLU A 5 -13.23 13.55 -12.88
C GLU A 5 -14.06 12.64 -11.96
N ILE A 6 -13.38 11.83 -11.15
CA ILE A 6 -14.06 11.03 -10.12
C ILE A 6 -14.36 11.95 -8.93
N LYS A 7 -15.61 12.39 -8.80
CA LYS A 7 -16.05 13.31 -7.75
C LYS A 7 -16.24 12.62 -6.40
N SER A 8 -16.71 11.39 -6.40
CA SER A 8 -16.90 10.62 -5.19
C SER A 8 -16.95 9.13 -5.47
N PHE A 9 -16.70 8.32 -4.44
CA PHE A 9 -17.02 6.89 -4.44
C PHE A 9 -18.14 6.61 -3.44
N GLU A 10 -19.03 5.68 -3.78
CA GLU A 10 -19.94 5.13 -2.78
C GLU A 10 -19.15 4.26 -1.78
N LEU A 11 -19.25 4.60 -0.49
CA LEU A 11 -18.44 3.98 0.57
C LEU A 11 -18.67 2.47 0.66
N THR A 12 -19.94 2.04 0.72
CA THR A 12 -20.30 0.65 1.00
C THR A 12 -19.85 -0.28 -0.14
N PRO A 13 -20.17 -0.03 -1.42
CA PRO A 13 -19.75 -0.91 -2.50
C PRO A 13 -18.22 -0.95 -2.67
N PHE A 14 -17.53 0.19 -2.54
CA PHE A 14 -16.07 0.24 -2.62
C PHE A 14 -15.40 -0.56 -1.51
N THR A 15 -15.83 -0.37 -0.26
CA THR A 15 -15.26 -1.04 0.91
C THR A 15 -15.51 -2.55 0.84
N LYS A 16 -16.74 -2.96 0.49
CA LYS A 16 -17.12 -4.36 0.38
C LYS A 16 -16.32 -5.08 -0.71
N MET A 17 -16.19 -4.46 -1.89
CA MET A 17 -15.43 -5.01 -3.00
C MET A 17 -13.95 -5.16 -2.64
N SER A 18 -13.32 -4.08 -2.16
CA SER A 18 -11.90 -4.06 -1.81
C SER A 18 -11.59 -5.08 -0.72
N ALA A 19 -12.36 -5.11 0.37
CA ALA A 19 -12.17 -6.07 1.45
C ALA A 19 -12.29 -7.52 0.97
N SER A 20 -13.27 -7.81 0.11
CA SER A 20 -13.46 -9.16 -0.44
C SER A 20 -12.28 -9.59 -1.32
N ILE A 21 -11.78 -8.70 -2.19
CA ILE A 21 -10.61 -8.97 -3.03
C ILE A 21 -9.38 -9.23 -2.16
N TYR A 22 -9.06 -8.34 -1.20
CA TYR A 22 -7.87 -8.49 -0.36
C TYR A 22 -7.98 -9.63 0.67
N GLY A 23 -9.19 -10.03 1.06
CA GLY A 23 -9.40 -11.27 1.81
C GLY A 23 -8.98 -12.51 1.00
N VAL A 24 -9.37 -12.57 -0.28
CA VAL A 24 -8.97 -13.67 -1.18
C VAL A 24 -7.48 -13.59 -1.51
N LEU A 25 -6.93 -12.41 -1.79
CA LEU A 25 -5.49 -12.24 -2.00
C LEU A 25 -4.68 -12.63 -0.76
N GLY A 26 -5.17 -12.33 0.45
CA GLY A 26 -4.56 -12.77 1.69
C GLY A 26 -4.50 -14.29 1.80
N PHE A 27 -5.52 -15.00 1.33
CA PHE A 27 -5.51 -16.47 1.22
C PHE A 27 -4.49 -16.97 0.19
N VAL A 28 -4.46 -16.38 -1.00
CA VAL A 28 -3.49 -16.74 -2.04
C VAL A 28 -2.06 -16.53 -1.53
N ALA A 29 -1.78 -15.39 -0.90
CA ALA A 29 -0.48 -15.10 -0.30
C ALA A 29 -0.11 -16.11 0.79
N ALA A 30 -1.07 -16.52 1.63
CA ALA A 30 -0.83 -17.53 2.66
C ALA A 30 -0.43 -18.89 2.07
N VAL A 31 -1.09 -19.32 0.99
CA VAL A 31 -0.74 -20.56 0.29
C VAL A 31 0.66 -20.47 -0.31
N VAL A 32 1.00 -19.36 -0.97
CA VAL A 32 2.34 -19.15 -1.54
C VAL A 32 3.41 -19.18 -0.45
N ILE A 33 3.19 -18.50 0.68
CA ILE A 33 4.10 -18.49 1.82
C ILE A 33 4.25 -19.89 2.41
N LEU A 34 3.16 -20.65 2.55
CA LEU A 34 3.23 -22.02 3.04
C LEU A 34 4.09 -22.89 2.14
N VAL A 35 3.89 -22.82 0.82
CA VAL A 35 4.69 -23.58 -0.16
C VAL A 35 6.17 -23.18 -0.06
N ALA A 36 6.47 -21.88 0.04
CA ALA A 36 7.84 -21.40 0.23
C ALA A 36 8.46 -21.93 1.53
N MET A 37 7.71 -21.94 2.64
CA MET A 37 8.17 -22.49 3.93
C MET A 37 8.43 -23.99 3.87
N VAL A 38 7.57 -24.76 3.18
CA VAL A 38 7.78 -26.20 2.96
C VAL A 38 9.09 -26.43 2.19
N ILE A 39 9.33 -25.66 1.13
CA ILE A 39 10.57 -25.76 0.34
C ILE A 39 11.78 -25.45 1.21
N VAL A 40 11.76 -24.35 1.97
CA VAL A 40 12.87 -23.95 2.87
C VAL A 40 13.15 -25.01 3.94
N GLN A 41 12.12 -25.64 4.51
CA GLN A 41 12.29 -26.69 5.52
C GLN A 41 12.83 -27.98 4.91
N VAL A 42 12.34 -28.41 3.74
CA VAL A 42 12.80 -29.64 3.07
C VAL A 42 14.21 -29.50 2.50
N THR A 43 14.58 -28.31 2.02
CA THR A 43 15.92 -28.02 1.49
C THR A 43 16.98 -27.80 2.58
N GLY A 44 16.59 -27.77 3.85
CA GLY A 44 17.51 -27.61 4.98
C GLY A 44 18.09 -26.20 5.12
N VAL A 45 17.61 -25.21 4.34
CA VAL A 45 18.07 -23.82 4.40
C VAL A 45 17.79 -23.18 5.77
N ALA A 46 16.79 -23.70 6.50
CA ALA A 46 16.44 -23.27 7.86
C ALA A 46 17.00 -24.18 8.97
N SER A 47 18.12 -24.89 8.74
CA SER A 47 18.74 -25.78 9.75
C SER A 47 19.11 -25.08 11.07
N GLU A 48 19.17 -23.74 11.07
CA GLU A 48 19.50 -22.92 12.25
C GLU A 48 18.30 -22.65 13.18
N ILE A 49 17.04 -22.92 12.77
CA ILE A 49 15.83 -22.64 13.58
C ILE A 49 15.54 -23.79 14.59
N GLY A 50 16.48 -24.72 14.76
CA GLY A 50 16.37 -25.82 15.73
C GLY A 50 15.21 -26.78 15.43
N SER A 51 14.61 -27.38 16.46
CA SER A 51 13.49 -28.34 16.35
C SER A 51 12.13 -27.69 16.07
N PHE A 52 12.07 -26.38 15.80
CA PHE A 52 10.83 -25.68 15.54
C PHE A 52 10.31 -26.04 14.14
N ASN A 53 9.11 -26.64 14.09
CA ASN A 53 8.46 -26.94 12.83
C ASN A 53 7.76 -25.69 12.29
N VAL A 54 8.44 -25.00 11.36
CA VAL A 54 7.98 -23.75 10.73
C VAL A 54 6.63 -23.93 10.03
N ILE A 55 6.36 -25.10 9.43
CA ILE A 55 5.07 -25.40 8.77
C ILE A 55 3.94 -25.39 9.80
N THR A 56 4.06 -26.15 10.89
CA THR A 56 2.97 -26.26 11.88
C THR A 56 2.88 -25.04 12.79
N GLY A 57 4.00 -24.40 13.09
CA GLY A 57 4.07 -23.26 14.00
C GLY A 57 3.68 -21.92 13.36
N ILE A 58 3.93 -21.75 12.06
CA ILE A 58 3.67 -20.47 11.35
C ILE A 58 2.83 -20.71 10.09
N GLY A 59 3.25 -21.65 9.23
CA GLY A 59 2.62 -21.86 7.92
C GLY A 59 1.11 -22.11 7.99
N ILE A 60 0.67 -23.10 8.76
CA ILE A 60 -0.75 -23.45 8.89
C ILE A 60 -1.57 -22.31 9.51
N PRO A 61 -1.15 -21.69 10.65
CA PRO A 61 -1.84 -20.52 11.18
C PRO A 61 -2.01 -19.37 10.18
N LEU A 62 -1.01 -19.10 9.33
CA LEU A 62 -1.09 -18.02 8.33
C LEU A 62 -2.19 -18.25 7.28
N ILE A 63 -2.56 -19.49 6.96
CA ILE A 63 -3.68 -19.80 6.05
C ILE A 63 -4.99 -19.20 6.56
N ILE A 64 -5.16 -19.14 7.89
CA ILE A 64 -6.36 -18.59 8.52
C ILE A 64 -6.17 -17.10 8.81
N LEU A 65 -5.01 -16.71 9.35
CA LEU A 65 -4.76 -15.35 9.81
C LEU A 65 -4.67 -14.33 8.66
N LEU A 66 -3.93 -14.63 7.58
CA LEU A 66 -3.73 -13.65 6.50
C LEU A 66 -5.02 -13.27 5.75
N PRO A 67 -5.93 -14.19 5.38
CA PRO A 67 -7.22 -13.79 4.79
C PRO A 67 -8.06 -12.94 5.73
N ILE A 68 -8.12 -13.31 7.02
CA ILE A 68 -8.91 -12.59 8.02
C ILE A 68 -8.34 -11.18 8.22
N LEU A 69 -7.03 -11.08 8.44
CA LEU A 69 -6.35 -9.79 8.58
C LEU A 69 -6.49 -8.96 7.30
N GLY A 70 -6.27 -9.57 6.12
CA GLY A 70 -6.43 -8.90 4.83
C GLY A 70 -7.84 -8.34 4.65
N PHE A 71 -8.88 -9.13 4.95
CA PHE A 71 -10.26 -8.71 4.86
C PHE A 71 -10.59 -7.56 5.83
N PHE A 72 -10.37 -7.76 7.13
CA PHE A 72 -10.77 -6.78 8.15
C PHE A 72 -9.92 -5.51 8.13
N SER A 73 -8.61 -5.61 7.89
CA SER A 73 -7.76 -4.42 7.73
C SER A 73 -8.18 -3.60 6.51
N THR A 74 -8.52 -4.27 5.41
CA THR A 74 -8.97 -3.58 4.18
C THR A 74 -10.32 -2.93 4.35
N ILE A 75 -11.24 -3.47 5.17
CA ILE A 75 -12.47 -2.75 5.54
C ILE A 75 -12.12 -1.39 6.13
N ALA A 76 -11.27 -1.37 7.17
CA ALA A 76 -10.89 -0.12 7.82
C ALA A 76 -10.17 0.81 6.84
N VAL A 77 -9.13 0.33 6.17
CA VAL A 77 -8.31 1.15 5.25
C VAL A 77 -9.15 1.70 4.11
N SER A 78 -9.98 0.89 3.46
CA SER A 78 -10.78 1.32 2.30
C SER A 78 -11.88 2.29 2.71
N PHE A 79 -12.58 2.01 3.82
CA PHE A 79 -13.65 2.86 4.32
C PHE A 79 -13.14 4.26 4.65
N PHE A 80 -12.06 4.35 5.44
CA PHE A 80 -11.44 5.62 5.78
C PHE A 80 -10.85 6.32 4.55
N SER A 81 -10.20 5.58 3.64
CA SER A 81 -9.63 6.18 2.42
C SER A 81 -10.70 6.78 1.50
N VAL A 82 -11.87 6.15 1.37
CA VAL A 82 -12.99 6.74 0.59
C VAL A 82 -13.57 7.98 1.27
N ILE A 83 -13.70 7.97 2.60
CA ILE A 83 -14.14 9.16 3.34
C ILE A 83 -13.16 10.31 3.10
N LEU A 84 -11.85 10.05 3.22
CA LEU A 84 -10.82 11.04 2.97
C LEU A 84 -10.85 11.52 1.53
N TYR A 85 -10.98 10.61 0.56
CA TYR A 85 -11.12 10.96 -0.84
C TYR A 85 -12.29 11.93 -1.06
N ASN A 86 -13.51 11.51 -0.68
CA ASN A 86 -14.73 12.32 -0.86
C ASN A 86 -14.64 13.67 -0.13
N ALA A 87 -13.97 13.74 1.03
CA ALA A 87 -13.78 14.98 1.77
C ALA A 87 -12.73 15.91 1.15
N LEU A 88 -11.73 15.36 0.46
CA LEU A 88 -10.63 16.12 -0.14
C LEU A 88 -10.93 16.59 -1.57
N VAL A 89 -11.77 15.88 -2.32
CA VAL A 89 -12.15 16.24 -3.70
C VAL A 89 -12.59 17.70 -3.83
N PRO A 90 -13.46 18.27 -2.97
CA PRO A 90 -13.87 19.67 -3.08
C PRO A 90 -12.74 20.70 -2.92
N ARG A 91 -11.59 20.29 -2.35
CA ARG A 91 -10.46 21.17 -2.05
C ARG A 91 -9.26 20.96 -2.98
N LEU A 92 -8.99 19.72 -3.36
CA LEU A 92 -7.81 19.33 -4.14
C LEU A 92 -8.15 18.95 -5.59
N GLY A 93 -9.44 18.81 -5.90
CA GLY A 93 -9.92 18.18 -7.13
C GLY A 93 -9.84 16.66 -7.07
N GLY A 94 -10.72 15.97 -7.80
CA GLY A 94 -10.71 14.52 -7.92
C GLY A 94 -9.65 13.99 -8.88
N ILE A 95 -9.53 12.66 -8.91
CA ILE A 95 -8.74 11.96 -9.93
C ILE A 95 -9.41 12.21 -11.27
N LYS A 96 -8.66 12.82 -12.19
CA LYS A 96 -9.08 13.05 -13.56
C LYS A 96 -8.56 11.92 -14.45
N LEU A 97 -9.37 11.50 -15.41
CA LEU A 97 -9.04 10.46 -16.38
C LEU A 97 -9.40 10.99 -17.77
N GLY A 98 -8.40 11.12 -18.64
CA GLY A 98 -8.59 11.40 -20.04
C GLY A 98 -8.98 10.10 -20.76
N MET A 99 -10.26 9.95 -21.03
CA MET A 99 -10.85 8.73 -21.56
C MET A 99 -11.08 8.81 -23.07
N ASN A 100 -10.93 7.66 -23.72
CA ASN A 100 -11.36 7.40 -25.10
C ASN A 100 -12.14 6.08 -25.10
N GLY A 101 -13.47 6.17 -25.05
CA GLY A 101 -14.31 5.01 -24.78
C GLY A 101 -14.03 4.45 -23.38
N ASN A 102 -13.63 3.18 -23.30
CA ASN A 102 -13.28 2.50 -22.03
C ASN A 102 -11.78 2.57 -21.71
N GLU A 103 -10.97 3.13 -22.61
CA GLU A 103 -9.51 3.23 -22.43
C GLU A 103 -9.13 4.55 -21.77
N ILE A 104 -8.21 4.48 -20.81
CA ILE A 104 -7.61 5.65 -20.19
C ILE A 104 -6.39 6.05 -21.02
N GLU A 105 -6.44 7.16 -21.75
CA GLU A 105 -5.32 7.63 -22.57
C GLU A 105 -4.39 8.58 -21.81
N LYS A 106 -4.91 9.27 -20.79
CA LYS A 106 -4.13 10.20 -19.99
C LYS A 106 -4.60 10.23 -18.55
N ILE A 107 -3.65 10.24 -17.62
CA ILE A 107 -3.86 10.50 -16.21
C ILE A 107 -3.19 11.85 -15.92
N PRO A 108 -3.93 12.95 -15.69
CA PRO A 108 -3.35 14.22 -15.32
C PRO A 108 -2.53 14.09 -14.03
N GLU A 109 -1.22 14.22 -14.19
CA GLU A 109 -0.22 13.81 -13.22
C GLU A 109 -0.34 14.57 -11.89
N VAL A 110 -0.62 15.88 -11.94
CA VAL A 110 -0.76 16.71 -10.74
C VAL A 110 -2.01 16.33 -9.96
N SER A 111 -3.17 16.22 -10.61
CA SER A 111 -4.44 15.89 -9.91
C SER A 111 -4.39 14.49 -9.30
N PHE A 112 -3.85 13.52 -10.04
CA PHE A 112 -3.69 12.15 -9.57
C PHE A 112 -2.72 12.07 -8.37
N ALA A 113 -1.53 12.66 -8.50
CA ALA A 113 -0.51 12.62 -7.46
C ALA A 113 -0.93 13.38 -6.19
N LEU A 114 -1.58 14.54 -6.34
CA LEU A 114 -1.92 15.41 -5.22
C LEU A 114 -2.93 14.77 -4.27
N ILE A 115 -4.04 14.24 -4.79
CA ILE A 115 -5.08 13.65 -3.94
C ILE A 115 -4.59 12.37 -3.26
N LEU A 116 -3.83 11.52 -3.96
CA LEU A 116 -3.25 10.31 -3.38
C LEU A 116 -2.17 10.64 -2.33
N ALA A 117 -1.33 11.63 -2.58
CA ALA A 117 -0.35 12.10 -1.61
C ALA A 117 -1.01 12.70 -0.35
N ALA A 118 -2.09 13.47 -0.51
CA ALA A 118 -2.83 14.01 0.61
C ALA A 118 -3.47 12.92 1.48
N ILE A 119 -4.09 11.91 0.86
CA ILE A 119 -4.64 10.74 1.58
C ILE A 119 -3.53 9.98 2.31
N SER A 120 -2.40 9.74 1.64
CA SER A 120 -1.23 9.06 2.23
C SER A 120 -0.63 9.83 3.41
N ALA A 121 -0.53 11.16 3.31
CA ALA A 121 -0.06 12.01 4.39
C ALA A 121 -0.97 11.96 5.63
N ILE A 122 -2.29 11.92 5.43
CA ILE A 122 -3.25 11.78 6.52
C ILE A 122 -3.13 10.40 7.17
N TRP A 123 -2.96 9.33 6.38
CA TRP A 123 -2.68 8.01 6.93
C TRP A 123 -1.38 7.96 7.72
N ALA A 124 -0.31 8.53 7.19
CA ALA A 124 0.97 8.67 7.87
C ALA A 124 0.84 9.48 9.16
N PHE A 125 -0.02 10.48 9.21
CA PHE A 125 -0.31 11.24 10.43
C PHE A 125 -1.04 10.40 11.46
N ILE A 126 -2.06 9.64 11.06
CA ILE A 126 -2.80 8.74 11.95
C ILE A 126 -1.86 7.68 12.53
N VAL A 127 -1.09 7.00 11.68
CA VAL A 127 -0.11 5.98 12.09
C VAL A 127 0.98 6.60 12.97
N GLY A 128 1.53 7.75 12.57
CA GLY A 128 2.55 8.47 13.32
C GLY A 128 2.07 8.89 14.72
N LEU A 129 0.82 9.36 14.83
CA LEU A 129 0.19 9.70 16.09
C LEU A 129 0.00 8.47 16.98
N THR A 130 -0.53 7.37 16.43
CA THR A 130 -0.70 6.12 17.18
C THR A 130 0.64 5.56 17.66
N LEU A 131 1.65 5.53 16.79
CA LEU A 131 2.99 5.06 17.15
C LEU A 131 3.64 5.97 18.19
N ALA A 132 3.54 7.29 18.06
CA ALA A 132 4.07 8.22 19.06
C ALA A 132 3.39 8.05 20.43
N ALA A 133 2.07 7.85 20.45
CA ALA A 133 1.30 7.65 21.68
C ALA A 133 1.69 6.37 22.43
N VAL A 134 2.13 5.33 21.72
CA VAL A 134 2.59 4.06 22.32
C VAL A 134 4.09 4.07 22.62
N ALA A 135 4.91 4.56 21.69
CA ALA A 135 6.36 4.55 21.81
C ALA A 135 6.86 5.48 22.93
N SER A 136 6.26 6.66 23.07
CA SER A 136 6.74 7.66 24.05
C SER A 136 6.62 7.17 25.50
N PRO A 137 5.47 6.61 25.97
CA PRO A 137 5.38 6.00 27.30
C PRO A 137 6.34 4.82 27.51
N ILE A 138 6.51 3.95 26.51
CA ILE A 138 7.42 2.80 26.60
C ILE A 138 8.87 3.26 26.79
N LEU A 139 9.31 4.22 25.97
CA LEU A 139 10.66 4.78 26.08
C LEU A 139 10.88 5.50 27.42
N SER A 140 9.85 6.17 27.95
CA SER A 140 9.89 6.79 29.27
C SER A 140 10.01 5.77 30.41
N ILE A 141 9.32 4.62 30.30
CA ILE A 141 9.41 3.54 31.29
C ILE A 141 10.77 2.86 31.23
N ILE A 142 11.29 2.57 30.03
CA ILE A 142 12.63 1.98 29.86
C ILE A 142 13.67 2.90 30.51
N GLY A 143 13.59 4.21 30.24
CA GLY A 143 14.50 5.20 30.81
C GLY A 143 14.44 5.33 32.33
N SER A 144 13.33 4.97 32.99
CA SER A 144 13.18 5.09 34.45
C SER A 144 13.55 3.82 35.22
N THR A 145 13.92 2.72 34.55
CA THR A 145 14.34 1.48 35.23
C THR A 145 15.79 1.59 35.75
N PRO A 146 16.08 1.20 37.00
CA PRO A 146 17.44 1.22 37.57
C PRO A 146 18.45 0.38 36.77
N ASP A 147 17.99 -0.71 36.16
CA ASP A 147 18.81 -1.63 35.36
C ASP A 147 19.25 -1.01 34.03
N ALA A 148 18.47 -0.09 33.44
CA ALA A 148 18.84 0.57 32.19
C ALA A 148 20.09 1.45 32.36
N THR A 149 20.24 2.11 33.51
CA THR A 149 21.46 2.88 33.85
C THR A 149 22.69 2.00 34.01
N GLY A 150 22.55 0.82 34.64
CA GLY A 150 23.66 -0.14 34.80
C GLY A 150 24.10 -0.76 33.48
N ILE A 151 23.14 -1.12 32.63
CA ILE A 151 23.41 -1.66 31.28
C ILE A 151 24.05 -0.58 30.39
N ALA A 152 23.50 0.63 30.35
CA ALA A 152 24.04 1.74 29.57
C ALA A 152 25.46 2.13 29.99
N ALA A 153 25.76 2.10 31.31
CA ALA A 153 27.11 2.34 31.82
C ALA A 153 28.09 1.25 31.34
N ASN A 154 27.70 -0.03 31.40
CA ASN A 154 28.52 -1.13 30.90
C ASN A 154 28.78 -1.02 29.38
N PHE A 155 27.76 -0.70 28.59
CA PHE A 155 27.94 -0.50 27.15
C PHE A 155 28.77 0.75 26.82
N THR A 156 28.64 1.83 27.58
CA THR A 156 29.48 3.03 27.42
C THR A 156 30.94 2.71 27.69
N ASN A 157 31.22 1.92 28.73
CA ASN A 157 32.57 1.47 29.07
C ASN A 157 33.18 0.54 28.01
N ILE A 158 32.36 -0.28 27.33
CA ILE A 158 32.82 -1.22 26.29
C ILE A 158 33.00 -0.54 24.92
N THR A 159 32.10 0.37 24.56
CA THR A 159 32.05 0.96 23.21
C THR A 159 32.72 2.33 23.11
N GLY A 160 33.02 2.97 24.24
CA GLY A 160 33.55 4.35 24.30
C GLY A 160 32.54 5.43 23.89
N SER A 161 31.31 5.04 23.53
CA SER A 161 30.23 5.95 23.17
C SER A 161 29.22 6.03 24.31
N ALA A 162 28.90 7.24 24.76
CA ALA A 162 27.91 7.47 25.80
C ALA A 162 26.54 6.93 25.34
N ILE A 163 26.08 5.87 26.00
CA ILE A 163 24.72 5.37 25.80
C ILE A 163 23.76 6.29 26.57
N PRO A 164 22.68 6.79 25.95
CA PRO A 164 21.69 7.63 26.62
C PRO A 164 21.16 6.97 27.90
N THR A 165 21.02 7.72 29.00
CA THR A 165 20.40 7.25 30.25
C THR A 165 19.25 8.17 30.65
N GLY A 166 18.25 7.63 31.37
CA GLY A 166 17.21 8.39 32.07
C GLY A 166 16.57 9.53 31.28
N THR A 167 17.03 10.76 31.56
CA THR A 167 16.61 12.02 30.93
C THR A 167 16.80 12.05 29.41
N ASN A 168 17.83 11.37 28.89
CA ASN A 168 18.09 11.34 27.45
C ASN A 168 17.08 10.45 26.70
N PHE A 169 16.55 9.38 27.33
CA PHE A 169 15.48 8.57 26.74
C PHE A 169 14.15 9.34 26.65
N GLY A 170 13.84 10.18 27.64
CA GLY A 170 12.70 11.11 27.58
C GLY A 170 12.84 12.12 26.45
N ALA A 171 14.02 12.71 26.26
CA ALA A 171 14.29 13.62 25.15
C ALA A 171 14.20 12.94 23.77
N ILE A 172 14.72 11.70 23.64
CA ILE A 172 14.59 10.87 22.42
C ILE A 172 13.12 10.58 22.13
N GLY A 173 12.30 10.27 23.15
CA GLY A 173 10.87 10.05 22.99
C GLY A 173 10.12 11.26 22.42
N ILE A 174 10.48 12.47 22.84
CA ILE A 174 9.92 13.72 22.29
C ILE A 174 10.36 13.93 20.85
N ILE A 175 11.65 13.79 20.54
CA ILE A 175 12.18 13.97 19.18
C ILE A 175 11.55 12.94 18.23
N LEU A 176 11.45 11.67 18.65
CA LEU A 176 10.80 10.62 17.89
C LEU A 176 9.32 10.94 17.67
N SER A 177 8.61 11.43 18.68
CA SER A 177 7.21 11.82 18.55
C SER A 177 7.03 12.95 17.53
N VAL A 178 7.90 13.96 17.54
CA VAL A 178 7.88 15.05 16.55
C VAL A 178 8.18 14.50 15.15
N ALA A 179 9.17 13.62 15.02
CA ALA A 179 9.51 12.98 13.74
C ALA A 179 8.35 12.14 13.21
N LEU A 180 7.61 11.41 14.05
CA LEU A 180 6.47 10.59 13.66
C LEU A 180 5.21 11.41 13.38
N ILE A 181 4.93 12.46 14.17
CA ILE A 181 3.69 13.24 14.03
C ILE A 181 3.82 14.28 12.92
N ILE A 182 5.00 14.87 12.72
CA ILE A 182 5.22 15.94 11.74
C ILE A 182 6.08 15.46 10.57
N GLY A 183 7.22 14.83 10.87
CA GLY A 183 8.16 14.39 9.84
C GLY A 183 7.57 13.33 8.90
N LEU A 184 6.94 12.29 9.46
CA LEU A 184 6.40 11.17 8.69
C LEU A 184 5.29 11.59 7.72
N PRO A 185 4.29 12.43 8.09
CA PRO A 185 3.30 12.91 7.12
C PRO A 185 3.90 13.73 5.99
N ILE A 186 4.87 14.61 6.29
CA ILE A 186 5.54 15.43 5.27
C ILE A 186 6.32 14.54 4.30
N LEU A 187 7.09 13.60 4.82
CA LEU A 187 7.84 12.64 4.00
C LEU A 187 6.90 11.76 3.18
N ALA A 188 5.84 11.22 3.78
CA ALA A 188 4.84 10.42 3.09
C ALA A 188 4.17 11.22 1.98
N PHE A 189 3.81 12.49 2.22
CA PHE A 189 3.26 13.38 1.20
C PHE A 189 4.23 13.51 0.01
N VAL A 190 5.47 13.93 0.27
CA VAL A 190 6.46 14.22 -0.78
C VAL A 190 6.79 12.96 -1.58
N LEU A 191 7.08 11.85 -0.91
CA LEU A 191 7.45 10.59 -1.58
C LEU A 191 6.26 10.01 -2.37
N THR A 192 5.05 10.05 -1.80
CA THR A 192 3.85 9.58 -2.50
C THR A 192 3.51 10.47 -3.68
N PHE A 193 3.68 11.79 -3.55
CA PHE A 193 3.46 12.73 -4.65
C PHE A 193 4.42 12.46 -5.81
N ILE A 194 5.71 12.38 -5.53
CA ILE A 194 6.74 12.12 -6.55
C ILE A 194 6.50 10.76 -7.22
N SER A 195 6.23 9.71 -6.44
CA SER A 195 5.99 8.36 -6.96
C SER A 195 4.77 8.31 -7.88
N ASN A 196 3.63 8.88 -7.46
CA ASN A 196 2.41 8.89 -8.28
C ASN A 196 2.51 9.83 -9.49
N ALA A 197 3.28 10.92 -9.38
CA ALA A 197 3.56 11.78 -10.52
C ALA A 197 4.38 11.03 -11.58
N PHE A 198 5.43 10.30 -11.17
CA PHE A 198 6.19 9.44 -12.09
C PHE A 198 5.32 8.34 -12.68
N PHE A 199 4.47 7.70 -11.88
CA PHE A 199 3.50 6.72 -12.38
C PHE A 199 2.67 7.29 -13.53
N ALA A 200 2.04 8.46 -13.31
CA ALA A 200 1.22 9.11 -14.33
C ALA A 200 2.02 9.55 -15.56
N ILE A 201 3.25 10.08 -15.38
CA ILE A 201 4.14 10.47 -16.47
C ILE A 201 4.51 9.25 -17.33
N PHE A 202 5.02 8.18 -16.72
CA PHE A 202 5.42 6.98 -17.48
C PHE A 202 4.22 6.31 -18.14
N TYR A 203 3.08 6.31 -17.45
CA TYR A 203 1.83 5.86 -18.03
C TYR A 203 1.51 6.65 -19.32
N ASN A 204 1.42 7.98 -19.21
CA ASN A 204 1.00 8.87 -20.28
C ASN A 204 1.94 8.84 -21.50
N TYR A 205 3.25 8.79 -21.29
CA TYR A 205 4.22 8.99 -22.37
C TYR A 205 4.76 7.70 -22.97
N ILE A 206 4.88 6.63 -22.18
CA ILE A 206 5.52 5.38 -22.59
C ILE A 206 4.49 4.26 -22.71
N VAL A 207 3.75 4.00 -21.64
CA VAL A 207 2.92 2.80 -21.55
C VAL A 207 1.71 2.86 -22.48
N THR A 208 1.04 4.01 -22.60
CA THR A 208 -0.13 4.21 -23.48
C THR A 208 0.12 3.87 -24.96
N ARG A 209 1.39 3.80 -25.39
CA ARG A 209 1.78 3.37 -26.75
C ARG A 209 1.73 1.86 -26.94
N VAL A 210 1.75 1.08 -25.86
CA VAL A 210 1.83 -0.40 -25.85
C VAL A 210 0.58 -1.01 -25.24
N ALA A 211 0.14 -0.49 -24.09
CA ALA A 211 -1.02 -0.95 -23.36
C ALA A 211 -1.71 0.22 -22.67
N LYS A 212 -3.04 0.21 -22.65
CA LYS A 212 -3.84 1.21 -21.93
C LYS A 212 -4.65 0.52 -20.84
N ILE A 213 -4.74 1.16 -19.68
CA ILE A 213 -5.69 0.75 -18.65
C ILE A 213 -7.09 0.84 -19.27
N ASN A 214 -7.84 -0.25 -19.17
CA ASN A 214 -9.18 -0.36 -19.72
C ASN A 214 -10.15 -0.64 -18.57
N ILE A 215 -11.19 0.17 -18.47
CA ILE A 215 -12.22 0.05 -17.43
C ILE A 215 -13.57 0.30 -18.12
N GLU A 216 -14.44 -0.70 -18.08
CA GLU A 216 -15.78 -0.58 -18.63
C GLU A 216 -16.71 0.05 -17.60
N PHE A 217 -17.13 1.28 -17.87
CA PHE A 217 -18.11 1.97 -17.05
C PHE A 217 -19.52 1.76 -17.62
N ALA A 218 -20.49 1.56 -16.75
CA ALA A 218 -21.90 1.64 -17.10
C ALA A 218 -22.56 2.78 -16.30
N SER A 219 -23.33 3.63 -16.97
CA SER A 219 -24.10 4.69 -16.29
C SER A 219 -25.31 4.08 -15.58
N ILE A 220 -25.46 4.40 -14.30
CA ILE A 220 -26.65 4.08 -13.50
C ILE A 220 -27.59 5.28 -13.50
N ARG A 221 -27.04 6.49 -13.34
CA ARG A 221 -27.70 7.81 -13.42
C ARG A 221 -26.72 8.81 -14.04
N GLU A 222 -27.18 10.03 -14.35
CA GLU A 222 -26.43 11.08 -15.07
C GLU A 222 -24.92 11.07 -14.78
N SER A 223 -24.52 11.29 -13.53
CA SER A 223 -23.12 11.32 -13.10
C SER A 223 -22.67 10.03 -12.38
N LEU A 224 -23.61 9.23 -11.86
CA LEU A 224 -23.29 7.98 -11.14
C LEU A 224 -23.04 6.82 -12.11
N HIS A 225 -21.81 6.32 -12.10
CA HIS A 225 -21.34 5.20 -12.92
C HIS A 225 -20.91 4.02 -12.05
N GLU A 226 -21.04 2.81 -12.58
CA GLU A 226 -20.43 1.60 -12.01
C GLU A 226 -19.27 1.11 -12.87
N ILE A 227 -18.26 0.54 -12.21
CA ILE A 227 -17.23 -0.24 -12.90
C ILE A 227 -17.82 -1.63 -13.17
N LYS A 228 -18.27 -1.87 -14.40
CA LYS A 228 -18.94 -3.11 -14.79
C LYS A 228 -17.94 -4.25 -14.99
N HIS A 229 -16.84 -3.96 -15.66
CA HIS A 229 -15.83 -4.94 -16.02
C HIS A 229 -14.45 -4.29 -16.10
N ILE A 230 -13.43 -5.01 -15.63
CA ILE A 230 -12.04 -4.62 -15.76
C ILE A 230 -11.36 -5.66 -16.66
N PRO A 231 -11.13 -5.36 -17.96
CA PRO A 231 -10.36 -6.23 -18.83
C PRO A 231 -8.98 -6.54 -18.23
N VAL A 232 -8.77 -7.82 -17.90
CA VAL A 232 -7.64 -8.28 -17.07
C VAL A 232 -6.29 -7.98 -17.74
N LEU A 233 -6.12 -8.46 -18.98
CA LEU A 233 -4.86 -8.38 -19.68
C LEU A 233 -4.39 -6.94 -19.97
N PRO A 234 -5.20 -6.04 -20.58
CA PRO A 234 -4.73 -4.70 -20.89
C PRO A 234 -4.42 -3.89 -19.62
N THR A 235 -5.23 -4.02 -18.57
CA THR A 235 -5.01 -3.29 -17.31
C THR A 235 -3.80 -3.83 -16.54
N ALA A 236 -3.65 -5.15 -16.43
CA ALA A 236 -2.49 -5.74 -15.77
C ALA A 236 -1.18 -5.42 -16.51
N LEU A 237 -1.18 -5.50 -17.85
CA LEU A 237 -0.02 -5.18 -18.66
C LEU A 237 0.36 -3.70 -18.53
N ALA A 238 -0.62 -2.79 -18.59
CA ALA A 238 -0.37 -1.36 -18.45
C ALA A 238 0.26 -1.02 -17.09
N VAL A 239 -0.32 -1.51 -15.99
CA VAL A 239 0.22 -1.26 -14.64
C VAL A 239 1.61 -1.89 -14.50
N ALA A 240 1.80 -3.13 -14.94
CA ALA A 240 3.09 -3.81 -14.86
C ALA A 240 4.19 -3.10 -15.65
N LEU A 241 3.89 -2.55 -16.82
CA LEU A 241 4.86 -1.79 -17.61
C LEU A 241 5.29 -0.49 -16.92
N VAL A 242 4.38 0.19 -16.22
CA VAL A 242 4.76 1.36 -15.41
C VAL A 242 5.71 0.93 -14.29
N TYR A 243 5.40 -0.15 -13.57
CA TYR A 243 6.25 -0.65 -12.49
C TYR A 243 7.56 -1.29 -12.96
N LEU A 244 7.63 -1.78 -14.20
CA LEU A 244 8.87 -2.18 -14.84
C LEU A 244 9.79 -0.96 -14.98
N ILE A 245 9.28 0.16 -15.49
CA ILE A 245 10.07 1.39 -15.67
C ILE A 245 10.51 1.93 -14.30
N MET A 246 9.61 1.98 -13.33
CA MET A 246 9.94 2.35 -11.95
C MET A 246 11.02 1.43 -11.37
N GLY A 247 10.90 0.11 -11.59
CA GLY A 247 11.87 -0.90 -11.15
C GLY A 247 13.24 -0.79 -11.82
N ILE A 248 13.32 -0.31 -13.06
CA ILE A 248 14.61 0.02 -13.70
C ILE A 248 15.26 1.18 -12.94
N ILE A 249 14.50 2.24 -12.63
CA ILE A 249 15.03 3.41 -11.92
C ILE A 249 15.50 3.01 -10.51
N THR A 250 14.66 2.30 -9.74
CA THR A 250 15.02 1.88 -8.38
C THR A 250 16.16 0.87 -8.40
N GLY A 251 16.14 -0.10 -9.32
CA GLY A 251 17.21 -1.08 -9.50
C GLY A 251 18.57 -0.47 -9.85
N LEU A 252 18.58 0.62 -10.64
CA LEU A 252 19.81 1.37 -10.93
C LEU A 252 20.33 2.12 -9.70
N LEU A 253 19.44 2.70 -8.89
CA LEU A 253 19.82 3.41 -7.65
C LEU A 253 20.30 2.42 -6.56
N SER A 254 19.67 1.26 -6.47
CA SER A 254 19.94 0.22 -5.46
C SER A 254 21.05 -0.75 -5.88
N HIS A 255 21.54 -0.67 -7.12
CA HIS A 255 22.43 -1.64 -7.75
C HIS A 255 21.85 -3.07 -7.83
N ASN A 256 20.52 -3.20 -7.71
CA ASN A 256 19.81 -4.46 -7.89
C ASN A 256 19.16 -4.53 -9.28
N TYR A 257 19.92 -5.05 -10.25
CA TYR A 257 19.45 -5.16 -11.64
C TYR A 257 18.31 -6.17 -11.85
N THR A 258 17.92 -6.94 -10.84
CA THR A 258 16.79 -7.89 -10.96
C THR A 258 15.44 -7.27 -10.56
N GLU A 259 15.47 -6.09 -9.95
CA GLU A 259 14.30 -5.44 -9.34
C GLU A 259 13.20 -5.10 -10.37
N PHE A 260 13.58 -4.74 -11.60
CA PHE A 260 12.60 -4.46 -12.65
C PHE A 260 11.80 -5.71 -13.08
N ILE A 261 12.45 -6.89 -13.07
CA ILE A 261 11.80 -8.16 -13.43
C ILE A 261 10.84 -8.56 -12.31
N SER A 262 11.29 -8.49 -11.05
CA SER A 262 10.41 -8.80 -9.91
C SER A 262 9.22 -7.86 -9.87
N ASN A 263 9.42 -6.55 -10.08
CA ASN A 263 8.33 -5.58 -10.07
C ASN A 263 7.35 -5.85 -11.23
N PHE A 264 7.84 -6.07 -12.45
CA PHE A 264 6.97 -6.40 -13.57
C PHE A 264 6.10 -7.62 -13.27
N ILE A 265 6.69 -8.73 -12.81
CA ILE A 265 5.97 -9.97 -12.55
C ILE A 265 4.98 -9.80 -11.40
N LEU A 266 5.41 -9.21 -10.28
CA LEU A 266 4.56 -9.02 -9.10
C LEU A 266 3.35 -8.14 -9.42
N TYR A 267 3.56 -6.97 -10.02
CA TYR A 267 2.47 -6.05 -10.34
C TYR A 267 1.59 -6.55 -11.48
N PHE A 268 2.12 -7.34 -12.42
CA PHE A 268 1.31 -8.02 -13.43
C PHE A 268 0.36 -9.03 -12.79
N ILE A 269 0.89 -9.94 -11.95
CA ILE A 269 0.10 -10.98 -11.29
C ILE A 269 -0.91 -10.35 -10.33
N GLU A 270 -0.49 -9.41 -9.49
CA GLU A 270 -1.36 -8.75 -8.52
C GLU A 270 -2.52 -8.02 -9.22
N THR A 271 -2.22 -7.18 -10.22
CA THR A 271 -3.27 -6.45 -10.95
C THR A 271 -4.19 -7.40 -11.72
N ALA A 272 -3.63 -8.46 -12.31
CA ALA A 272 -4.44 -9.48 -12.99
C ALA A 272 -5.38 -10.20 -12.02
N LEU A 273 -4.90 -10.59 -10.84
CA LEU A 273 -5.73 -11.20 -9.81
C LEU A 273 -6.80 -10.24 -9.29
N ILE A 274 -6.46 -8.97 -9.06
CA ILE A 274 -7.45 -7.95 -8.67
C ILE A 274 -8.55 -7.83 -9.72
N ALA A 275 -8.20 -7.74 -11.01
CA ALA A 275 -9.18 -7.65 -12.09
C ALA A 275 -10.03 -8.93 -12.20
N ILE A 276 -9.43 -10.12 -12.12
CA ILE A 276 -10.15 -11.41 -12.15
C ILE A 276 -11.14 -11.48 -10.97
N LEU A 277 -10.67 -11.19 -9.76
CA LEU A 277 -11.48 -11.24 -8.55
C LEU A 277 -12.59 -10.18 -8.59
N TYR A 278 -12.30 -8.97 -9.05
CA TYR A 278 -13.29 -7.93 -9.25
C TYR A 278 -14.41 -8.42 -10.18
N ASN A 279 -14.06 -8.93 -11.35
CA ASN A 279 -15.03 -9.40 -12.35
C ASN A 279 -15.85 -10.59 -11.85
N TYR A 280 -15.25 -11.47 -11.04
CA TYR A 280 -15.94 -12.60 -10.42
C TYR A 280 -16.90 -12.17 -9.29
N LEU A 281 -16.52 -11.16 -8.51
CA LEU A 281 -17.25 -10.69 -7.35
C LEU A 281 -18.35 -9.68 -7.72
N ALA A 282 -18.15 -8.85 -8.74
CA ALA A 282 -19.10 -7.85 -9.22
C ALA A 282 -20.54 -8.38 -9.34
N PRO A 283 -20.81 -9.53 -10.02
CA PRO A 283 -22.17 -10.07 -10.12
C PRO A 283 -22.72 -10.66 -8.81
N LYS A 284 -21.88 -10.90 -7.80
CA LYS A 284 -22.25 -11.58 -6.54
C LYS A 284 -22.49 -10.62 -5.38
N ILE A 285 -21.64 -9.60 -5.27
CA ILE A 285 -21.62 -8.71 -4.11
C ILE A 285 -21.93 -7.25 -4.46
N GLY A 286 -22.10 -6.95 -5.75
CA GLY A 286 -22.29 -5.60 -6.28
C GLY A 286 -21.02 -5.04 -6.91
N THR A 287 -21.19 -4.01 -7.74
CA THR A 287 -20.14 -3.27 -8.44
C THR A 287 -19.67 -2.07 -7.61
N VAL A 288 -18.45 -1.59 -7.87
CA VAL A 288 -17.99 -0.31 -7.34
C VAL A 288 -18.69 0.81 -8.10
N LYS A 289 -19.25 1.76 -7.34
CA LYS A 289 -19.98 2.90 -7.85
C LYS A 289 -19.25 4.18 -7.53
N LEU A 290 -19.18 5.07 -8.50
CA LEU A 290 -18.46 6.32 -8.43
C LEU A 290 -19.11 7.37 -9.30
N ASP A 291 -18.92 8.61 -8.92
CA ASP A 291 -19.48 9.77 -9.58
C ASP A 291 -18.46 10.33 -10.58
N LEU A 292 -18.77 10.30 -11.88
CA LEU A 292 -17.92 10.75 -12.98
C LEU A 292 -18.56 11.98 -13.65
N GLU A 293 -17.84 13.10 -13.61
CA GLU A 293 -18.24 14.36 -14.25
C GLU A 293 -17.13 14.91 -15.16
#